data_AF-Q923V1-F1
#
_entry.id   AF-Q923V1-F1
#
_cell.length_a   1.000
_cell.length_b   1.000
_cell.length_c   1.000
_cell.angle_alpha   90.00
_cell.angle_beta   90.00
_cell.angle_gamma   90.00
#
_symmetry.space_group_name_H-M   'P 1'
#
loop_
_entity.id
_entity.type
_entity.pdbx_description
1 polymer ?
#
loop_
_entity_poly.entity_id
_entity_poly.type
_entity_poly.pdbx_seq_one_letter_code
_entity_poly.pdbx_strand_id
1 'polypeptide(L)'
;WYEARSLEHTLPGSRETLKRKLSGGSCASPVTSPSSKRDAHFCAVCSDYASGYHYGVWSCEGCKAFFKRSIQGHNDYICPATNQCTIDKNRRKSCQACRLR
;
A
#
# COMPACT_ATOMS: atom_id res chain seq x y z
N TRP A 1 26.87 26.07 25.21
CA TRP A 1 27.92 25.31 25.90
C TRP A 1 28.33 24.17 25.01
N TYR A 2 29.60 24.26 24.58
CA TYR A 2 30.37 23.40 23.68
C TYR A 2 29.85 23.18 22.24
N GLU A 3 30.44 23.96 21.33
CA GLU A 3 30.60 23.66 19.91
C GLU A 3 31.52 22.45 19.70
N ALA A 4 31.29 21.66 18.65
CA ALA A 4 32.37 21.15 17.82
C ALA A 4 31.83 20.62 16.49
N ARG A 5 32.08 21.39 15.43
CA ARG A 5 31.98 21.02 14.02
C ARG A 5 33.32 20.39 13.63
N SER A 6 33.35 19.17 13.08
CA SER A 6 34.53 18.65 12.38
C SER A 6 34.13 18.06 11.03
N LEU A 7 34.80 18.54 10.00
CA LEU A 7 34.69 18.17 8.59
C LEU A 7 35.24 16.76 8.31
N GLU A 8 34.52 16.06 7.42
CA GLU A 8 34.95 15.30 6.22
C GLU A 8 36.25 14.46 6.27
N HIS A 9 36.14 13.15 5.97
CA HIS A 9 37.12 12.42 5.15
C HIS A 9 36.49 11.16 4.50
N THR A 10 36.29 11.23 3.18
CA THR A 10 36.74 10.27 2.14
C THR A 10 36.27 8.79 2.17
N LEU A 11 35.40 8.43 1.21
CA LEU A 11 35.10 7.06 0.71
C LEU A 11 36.28 6.49 -0.13
N PRO A 12 36.36 5.20 -0.58
CA PRO A 12 35.31 4.18 -0.68
C PRO A 12 35.73 2.73 -0.25
N GLY A 13 34.80 1.98 0.34
CA GLY A 13 34.99 0.55 0.69
C GLY A 13 34.09 -0.36 -0.14
N SER A 14 34.70 -1.15 -1.03
CA SER A 14 34.08 -2.26 -1.78
C SER A 14 33.49 -3.31 -0.84
N ARG A 15 32.22 -3.68 -1.03
CA ARG A 15 31.64 -4.92 -0.50
C ARG A 15 30.57 -5.46 -1.44
N GLU A 16 30.95 -6.44 -2.25
CA GLU A 16 30.00 -7.40 -2.80
C GLU A 16 29.48 -8.29 -1.66
N THR A 17 28.15 -8.46 -1.55
CA THR A 17 27.46 -9.74 -1.24
C THR A 17 25.96 -9.53 -0.97
N LEU A 18 25.14 -10.03 -1.90
CA LEU A 18 23.96 -10.86 -1.65
C LEU A 18 22.89 -10.39 -0.62
N LYS A 19 21.84 -9.67 -1.07
CA LYS A 19 20.43 -10.03 -0.76
C LYS A 19 19.41 -9.21 -1.56
N ARG A 20 18.87 -9.77 -2.64
CA ARG A 20 17.50 -9.45 -3.07
C ARG A 20 16.67 -10.73 -2.94
N LYS A 21 16.27 -11.01 -1.70
CA LYS A 21 15.20 -11.96 -1.41
C LYS A 21 13.92 -11.31 -1.97
N LEU A 22 13.35 -11.92 -2.99
CA LEU A 22 11.97 -11.69 -3.39
C LEU A 22 11.09 -11.90 -2.15
N SER A 23 10.60 -10.83 -1.55
CA SER A 23 9.52 -10.88 -0.56
C SER A 23 8.19 -11.04 -1.29
N GLY A 24 8.06 -12.20 -1.94
CA GLY A 24 6.79 -12.76 -2.36
C GLY A 24 6.16 -13.48 -1.18
N GLY A 25 4.94 -13.07 -0.85
CA GLY A 25 3.90 -13.92 -0.25
C GLY A 25 4.25 -14.65 1.04
N SER A 26 3.95 -14.02 2.17
CA SER A 26 3.55 -14.77 3.37
C SER A 26 2.48 -13.97 4.08
N CYS A 27 1.24 -14.34 3.79
CA CYS A 27 0.07 -13.96 4.56
C CYS A 27 0.24 -14.52 5.98
N ALA A 28 0.55 -13.65 6.94
CA ALA A 28 0.35 -13.98 8.34
C ALA A 28 -1.17 -14.09 8.57
N SER A 29 -1.68 -15.31 8.44
CA SER A 29 -3.02 -15.67 8.87
C SER A 29 -2.98 -15.84 10.39
N PRO A 30 -3.76 -15.10 11.20
CA PRO A 30 -4.05 -15.58 12.55
C PRO A 30 -4.99 -16.77 12.41
N VAL A 31 -4.57 -17.87 13.02
CA VAL A 31 -5.31 -19.13 13.16
C VAL A 31 -6.76 -18.87 13.57
N THR A 32 -7.70 -19.35 12.76
CA THR A 32 -9.09 -19.56 13.18
C THR A 32 -9.56 -20.82 12.45
N SER A 33 -9.66 -21.86 13.26
CA SER A 33 -10.44 -23.10 13.25
C SER A 33 -11.16 -23.53 11.95
N PRO A 34 -11.23 -24.85 11.66
CA PRO A 34 -11.93 -25.37 10.50
C PRO A 34 -13.42 -25.51 10.83
N SER A 35 -14.21 -24.46 10.62
CA SER A 35 -15.66 -24.61 10.50
C SER A 35 -16.28 -23.40 9.80
N SER A 36 -17.13 -23.71 8.83
CA SER A 36 -17.99 -22.80 8.08
C SER A 36 -17.28 -21.93 7.04
N LYS A 37 -17.75 -22.00 5.81
CA LYS A 37 -17.35 -21.19 4.65
C LYS A 37 -17.40 -19.71 5.06
N ARG A 38 -16.26 -19.16 5.50
CA ARG A 38 -16.17 -17.74 5.87
C ARG A 38 -16.52 -16.95 4.62
N ASP A 39 -17.61 -16.19 4.67
CA ASP A 39 -17.97 -15.23 3.62
C ASP A 39 -16.75 -14.36 3.32
N ALA A 40 -16.12 -14.64 2.18
CA ALA A 40 -14.96 -13.89 1.74
C ALA A 40 -15.48 -12.54 1.24
N HIS A 41 -15.27 -11.50 2.03
CA HIS A 41 -15.63 -10.15 1.62
C HIS A 41 -14.60 -9.59 0.62
N PHE A 42 -15.10 -8.83 -0.35
CA PHE A 42 -14.28 -8.17 -1.36
C PHE A 42 -14.20 -6.67 -1.10
N CYS A 43 -13.06 -6.09 -1.46
CA CYS A 43 -12.83 -4.67 -1.37
C CYS A 43 -13.74 -3.92 -2.35
N ALA A 44 -14.59 -3.04 -1.83
CA ALA A 44 -15.53 -2.26 -2.65
C ALA A 44 -14.87 -1.36 -3.70
N VAL A 45 -13.56 -1.07 -3.56
CA VAL A 45 -12.82 -0.15 -4.44
C VAL A 45 -12.10 -0.87 -5.58
N CYS A 46 -11.46 -2.03 -5.30
CA CYS A 46 -10.61 -2.70 -6.28
C CYS A 46 -10.85 -4.20 -6.42
N SER A 47 -11.92 -4.70 -5.80
CA SER A 47 -12.37 -6.09 -5.84
C SER A 47 -11.34 -7.15 -5.41
N ASP A 48 -10.27 -6.74 -4.74
CA ASP A 48 -9.31 -7.65 -4.09
C ASP A 48 -9.90 -8.15 -2.76
N TYR A 49 -9.30 -9.16 -2.15
CA TYR A 49 -9.75 -9.66 -0.85
C TYR A 49 -9.73 -8.54 0.21
N ALA A 50 -10.87 -8.32 0.87
CA ALA A 50 -10.95 -7.36 1.96
C ALA A 50 -10.22 -7.93 3.18
N SER A 51 -9.45 -7.07 3.85
CA SER A 51 -8.84 -7.42 5.13
C SER A 51 -9.78 -7.14 6.31
N GLY A 52 -10.80 -6.32 6.09
CA GLY A 52 -11.77 -5.94 7.10
C GLY A 52 -12.66 -4.79 6.64
N TYR A 53 -13.43 -4.27 7.60
CA TYR A 53 -14.29 -3.10 7.41
C TYR A 53 -13.53 -1.85 7.88
N HIS A 54 -13.14 -1.00 6.93
CA HIS A 54 -12.38 0.22 7.22
C HIS A 54 -13.11 1.42 6.63
N TYR A 55 -13.20 2.50 7.39
CA TYR A 55 -13.84 3.75 6.94
C TYR A 55 -15.27 3.57 6.41
N GLY A 56 -16.03 2.62 6.95
CA GLY A 56 -17.43 2.38 6.55
C GLY A 56 -17.62 1.45 5.35
N VAL A 57 -16.57 0.81 4.84
CA VAL A 57 -16.68 -0.16 3.73
C VAL A 57 -15.74 -1.36 3.89
N TRP A 58 -16.10 -2.49 3.31
CA TRP A 58 -15.16 -3.61 3.13
C TRP A 58 -14.02 -3.16 2.21
N SER A 59 -12.79 -3.20 2.72
CA SER A 59 -11.63 -2.75 1.95
C SER A 59 -10.37 -3.59 2.22
N CYS A 60 -9.47 -3.59 1.24
CA CYS A 60 -8.17 -4.22 1.36
C CYS A 60 -7.14 -3.24 1.98
N GLU A 61 -6.02 -3.78 2.49
CA GLU A 61 -4.94 -2.97 3.09
C GLU A 61 -4.42 -1.86 2.16
N GLY A 62 -4.34 -2.15 0.86
CA GLY A 62 -3.85 -1.18 -0.12
C GLY A 62 -4.78 0.03 -0.28
N CYS A 63 -6.11 -0.17 -0.25
CA CYS A 63 -7.09 0.90 -0.38
C CYS A 63 -7.28 1.65 0.94
N LYS A 64 -7.25 0.94 2.08
CA LYS A 64 -7.22 1.53 3.42
C LYS A 64 -6.07 2.53 3.57
N ALA A 65 -4.84 2.12 3.26
CA ALA A 65 -3.67 2.99 3.40
C ALA A 65 -3.66 4.15 2.38
N PHE A 66 -4.20 3.92 1.18
CA PHE A 66 -4.36 4.97 0.18
C PHE A 66 -5.32 6.06 0.68
N PHE A 67 -6.51 5.67 1.12
CA PHE A 67 -7.51 6.59 1.63
C PHE A 67 -7.00 7.43 2.81
N LYS A 68 -6.33 6.79 3.78
CA LYS A 68 -5.70 7.52 4.90
C LYS A 68 -4.74 8.62 4.44
N ARG A 69 -3.90 8.36 3.44
CA ARG A 69 -2.98 9.37 2.91
C ARG A 69 -3.71 10.47 2.15
N SER A 70 -4.75 10.12 1.39
CA SER A 70 -5.52 11.05 0.59
C SER A 70 -6.34 12.04 1.41
N ILE A 71 -6.80 11.66 2.61
CA ILE A 71 -7.52 12.58 3.50
C ILE A 71 -6.59 13.44 4.38
N GLN A 72 -5.36 12.97 4.64
CA GLN A 72 -4.39 13.68 5.47
C GLN A 72 -3.49 14.61 4.66
N GLY A 73 -3.26 14.30 3.38
CA GLY A 73 -2.47 15.12 2.47
C GLY A 73 -3.35 15.95 1.55
N HIS A 74 -2.89 17.16 1.21
CA HIS A 74 -3.50 17.96 0.13
C HIS A 74 -3.01 17.42 -1.22
N ASN A 75 -3.62 16.34 -1.69
CA ASN A 75 -3.25 15.68 -2.94
C ASN A 75 -4.26 15.95 -4.05
N ASP A 76 -3.87 16.79 -5.01
CA ASP A 76 -4.65 17.05 -6.22
C ASP A 76 -4.44 15.91 -7.22
N TYR A 77 -5.31 14.90 -7.17
CA TYR A 77 -5.24 13.77 -8.09
C TYR A 77 -5.90 14.12 -9.42
N ILE A 78 -5.11 14.10 -10.50
CA ILE A 78 -5.59 14.27 -11.87
C ILE A 78 -5.68 12.89 -12.54
N CYS A 79 -6.81 12.61 -13.19
CA CYS A 79 -6.95 11.39 -13.99
C CYS A 79 -6.17 11.54 -15.30
N PRO A 80 -5.32 10.57 -15.68
CA PRO A 80 -4.60 10.60 -16.96
C PRO A 80 -5.51 10.34 -18.18
N ALA A 81 -6.78 10.01 -17.96
CA ALA A 81 -7.76 9.69 -18.98
C ALA A 81 -9.07 10.46 -18.72
N THR A 82 -10.22 9.81 -18.89
CA THR A 82 -11.55 10.45 -18.88
C THR A 82 -12.27 10.40 -17.52
N ASN A 83 -11.54 10.27 -16.40
CA ASN A 83 -12.13 10.05 -15.07
C ASN A 83 -13.07 8.82 -14.95
N GLN A 84 -12.97 7.86 -15.87
CA GLN A 84 -13.78 6.63 -15.90
C GLN A 84 -12.89 5.38 -15.87
N CYS A 85 -11.77 5.43 -15.13
CA CYS A 85 -10.85 4.30 -15.06
C CYS A 85 -11.44 3.17 -14.22
N THR A 86 -11.47 1.96 -14.75
CA THR A 86 -11.75 0.76 -13.97
C THR A 86 -10.63 0.49 -12.97
N ILE A 87 -10.99 0.31 -11.70
CA ILE A 87 -10.03 0.09 -10.60
C ILE A 87 -10.05 -1.39 -10.20
N ASP A 88 -8.96 -2.09 -10.52
CA ASP A 88 -8.73 -3.49 -10.14
C ASP A 88 -7.45 -3.63 -9.32
N LYS A 89 -7.21 -4.81 -8.72
CA LYS A 89 -5.97 -5.15 -8.00
C LYS A 89 -4.69 -4.75 -8.75
N ASN A 90 -4.66 -4.96 -10.06
CA ASN A 90 -3.50 -4.68 -10.91
C ASN A 90 -3.43 -3.21 -11.37
N ARG A 91 -4.59 -2.57 -11.59
CA ARG A 91 -4.69 -1.23 -12.20
C ARG A 91 -4.96 -0.09 -11.23
N ARG A 92 -5.21 -0.39 -9.94
CA ARG A 92 -5.45 0.61 -8.87
C ARG A 92 -4.28 1.57 -8.59
N LYS A 93 -3.13 1.37 -9.21
CA LYS A 93 -1.99 2.31 -9.16
C LYS A 93 -1.96 3.27 -10.35
N SER A 94 -2.65 2.95 -11.44
CA SER A 94 -2.62 3.69 -12.71
C SER A 94 -3.38 5.02 -12.64
N CYS A 95 -4.44 5.09 -11.83
CA CYS A 95 -5.19 6.32 -11.65
C CYS A 95 -5.58 6.50 -10.18
N GLN A 96 -4.98 7.49 -9.53
CA GLN A 96 -5.28 7.84 -8.14
C GLN A 96 -6.61 8.60 -8.04
N ALA A 97 -6.92 9.44 -9.03
CA ALA A 97 -8.15 10.24 -9.06
C ALA A 97 -9.41 9.37 -9.10
N CYS A 98 -9.47 8.41 -10.03
CA CYS A 98 -10.61 7.48 -10.13
C CYS A 98 -10.68 6.48 -8.96
N ARG A 99 -9.56 6.27 -8.25
CA ARG A 99 -9.53 5.38 -7.08
C ARG A 99 -10.05 6.04 -5.81
N LEU A 100 -9.94 7.36 -5.71
CA LEU A 100 -10.45 8.13 -4.56
C LEU A 100 -11.93 8.49 -4.71
N ARG A 101 -12.45 8.47 -5.94
CA ARG A 101 -13.86 8.71 -6.25
C ARG A 101 -14.76 7.56 -5.84
#